data_AF-A0A973FQ97-F1
#
_entry.id   AF-A0A973FQ97-F1
#
_cell.length_a   1.000
_cell.length_b   1.000
_cell.length_c   1.000
_cell.angle_alpha   90.00
_cell.angle_beta   90.00
_cell.angle_gamma   90.00
#
_symmetry.space_group_name_H-M   'P 1'
#
loop_
_entity.id
_entity.type
_entity.pdbx_description
1 polymer ?
#
loop_
_entity_poly.entity_id
_entity_poly.type
_entity_poly.pdbx_seq_one_letter_code
_entity_poly.pdbx_strand_id
1 'polypeptide(L)'
;NTEREAERRLIERRAQLVGRLPQLEAQQAQAARELAERAAAAEAATARMPEAVAGAADLFAERAAPPDLAEAIRNAESSGQRFETQATNELNKLTEAASSYNTRYQFAGLAGDPRDLRYAGDMQRLEATELPRYSEQISQAQSEAEEELREHVLHRLREQVIQARQKLEWINDALRQLTFHGERYHFRYQPAEDVREYYDLINDSQLLGSGPLFASDFYQRHKPTFDQFYAQLTRTPHTDAEQREQQRLVDYRRYLSYDIEITHTSGQTSRLSRIMGQTSGGETQTPFYLTIAASFVQLYRIGERNSRPTIRLVAFDEAFSKMDQDRIGATLDLFQQFGLQIITATPLERCEYLVPKICTSLVLSTIGDGVWVEPYRNYAARLDQPAPAPEALP
;
A
#
# COMPACT_ATOMS: atom_id res chain seq x y z
N ASN A 1 -100.91 73.22 -18.06
CA ASN A 1 -100.58 71.90 -17.47
C ASN A 1 -99.09 71.66 -17.31
N THR A 2 -98.23 72.21 -18.16
CA THR A 2 -96.77 72.02 -18.12
C THR A 2 -96.06 72.70 -16.92
N GLU A 3 -96.51 73.87 -16.48
CA GLU A 3 -95.89 74.58 -15.35
C GLU A 3 -96.12 73.89 -13.99
N ARG A 4 -97.31 73.34 -13.76
CA ARG A 4 -97.64 72.61 -12.51
C ARG A 4 -96.87 71.29 -12.36
N GLU A 5 -96.53 70.64 -13.47
CA GLU A 5 -95.70 69.43 -13.45
C GLU A 5 -94.22 69.75 -13.20
N ALA A 6 -93.71 70.87 -13.75
CA ALA A 6 -92.36 71.35 -13.46
C ALA A 6 -92.20 71.77 -11.98
N GLU A 7 -93.21 72.45 -11.42
CA GLU A 7 -93.22 72.87 -10.02
C GLU A 7 -93.27 71.68 -9.06
N ARG A 8 -94.08 70.64 -9.36
CA ARG A 8 -94.09 69.38 -8.59
C ARG A 8 -92.74 68.66 -8.64
N ARG A 9 -92.09 68.58 -9.80
CA ARG A 9 -90.75 67.97 -9.92
C ARG A 9 -89.70 68.75 -9.14
N LEU A 10 -89.76 70.07 -9.10
CA LEU A 10 -88.84 70.90 -8.31
C LEU A 10 -89.07 70.71 -6.80
N ILE A 11 -90.32 70.59 -6.36
CA ILE A 11 -90.65 70.32 -4.96
C ILE A 11 -90.18 68.93 -4.54
N GLU A 12 -90.38 67.91 -5.36
CA GLU A 12 -89.87 66.54 -5.11
C GLU A 12 -88.34 66.50 -5.10
N ARG A 13 -87.67 67.18 -6.03
CA ARG A 13 -86.20 67.29 -6.08
C ARG A 13 -85.66 68.00 -4.84
N ARG A 14 -86.32 69.07 -4.40
CA ARG A 14 -85.98 69.80 -3.17
C ARG A 14 -86.17 68.92 -1.93
N ALA A 15 -87.28 68.18 -1.84
CA ALA A 15 -87.52 67.25 -0.73
C ALA A 15 -86.48 66.11 -0.69
N GLN A 16 -86.09 65.55 -1.83
CA GLN A 16 -85.02 64.56 -1.93
C GLN A 16 -83.65 65.13 -1.53
N LEU A 17 -83.32 66.35 -1.96
CA LEU A 17 -82.05 67.00 -1.60
C LEU A 17 -81.99 67.36 -0.12
N VAL A 18 -83.09 67.87 0.46
CA VAL A 18 -83.19 68.16 1.90
C VAL A 18 -83.10 66.88 2.73
N GLY A 19 -83.66 65.76 2.24
CA GLY A 19 -83.51 64.46 2.91
C GLY A 19 -82.09 63.87 2.84
N ARG A 20 -81.30 64.18 1.80
CA ARG A 20 -79.92 63.70 1.62
C ARG A 20 -78.88 64.59 2.31
N LEU A 21 -79.19 65.86 2.59
CA LEU A 21 -78.30 66.79 3.29
C LEU A 21 -77.79 66.25 4.63
N PRO A 22 -78.64 65.77 5.56
CA PRO A 22 -78.16 65.28 6.86
C PRO A 22 -77.34 63.99 6.74
N GLN A 23 -77.57 63.16 5.71
CA GLN A 23 -76.74 61.98 5.44
C GLN A 23 -75.34 62.38 4.94
N LEU A 24 -75.25 63.37 4.04
CA LEU A 24 -73.97 63.88 3.55
C LEU A 24 -73.19 64.62 4.64
N GLU A 25 -73.88 65.39 5.48
CA GLU A 25 -73.27 66.05 6.65
C GLU A 25 -72.75 65.03 7.67
N ALA A 26 -73.51 63.95 7.92
CA ALA A 26 -73.05 62.86 8.78
C ALA A 26 -71.83 62.11 8.19
N GLN A 27 -71.83 61.85 6.87
CA GLN A 27 -70.68 61.26 6.17
C GLN A 27 -69.46 62.17 6.20
N GLN A 28 -69.63 63.47 6.01
CA GLN A 28 -68.55 64.44 6.08
C GLN A 28 -67.99 64.55 7.51
N ALA A 29 -68.85 64.55 8.53
CA ALA A 29 -68.43 64.56 9.93
C ALA A 29 -67.68 63.27 10.31
N GLN A 30 -68.15 62.12 9.82
CA GLN A 30 -67.47 60.84 10.05
C GLN A 30 -66.11 60.79 9.34
N ALA A 31 -66.04 61.21 8.07
CA ALA A 31 -64.79 61.27 7.32
C ALA A 31 -63.78 62.25 7.97
N ALA A 32 -64.25 63.39 8.48
CA ALA A 32 -63.40 64.34 9.20
C ALA A 32 -62.87 63.77 10.52
N ARG A 33 -63.68 63.00 11.25
CA ARG A 33 -63.24 62.29 12.48
C ARG A 33 -62.22 61.21 12.16
N GLU A 34 -62.47 60.38 11.15
CA GLU A 34 -61.50 59.35 10.73
C GLU A 34 -60.19 59.96 10.24
N LEU A 35 -60.24 61.09 9.52
CA LEU A 35 -59.05 61.82 9.10
C LEU A 35 -58.27 62.36 10.31
N ALA A 36 -58.95 62.93 11.30
CA ALA A 36 -58.32 63.44 12.52
C ALA A 36 -57.70 62.32 13.37
N GLU A 37 -58.40 61.19 13.54
CA GLU A 37 -57.87 60.01 14.25
C GLU A 37 -56.65 59.43 13.55
N ARG A 38 -56.67 59.32 12.21
CA ARG A 38 -55.53 58.84 11.42
C ARG A 38 -54.36 59.82 11.43
N ALA A 39 -54.62 61.13 11.40
CA ALA A 39 -53.58 62.15 11.50
C ALA A 39 -52.89 62.11 12.88
N ALA A 40 -53.67 62.01 13.96
CA ALA A 40 -53.12 61.88 15.31
C ALA A 40 -52.33 60.58 15.50
N ALA A 41 -52.79 59.46 14.91
CA ALA A 41 -52.06 58.20 14.91
C ALA A 41 -50.74 58.28 14.11
N ALA A 42 -50.73 58.99 12.98
CA ALA A 42 -49.55 59.23 12.17
C ALA A 42 -48.54 60.15 12.91
N GLU A 43 -48.99 61.21 13.56
CA GLU A 43 -48.12 62.07 14.38
C GLU A 43 -47.54 61.32 15.59
N ALA A 44 -48.35 60.52 16.29
CA ALA A 44 -47.88 59.70 17.41
C ALA A 44 -46.88 58.61 16.97
N ALA A 45 -47.05 58.02 15.78
CA ALA A 45 -46.10 57.08 15.20
C ALA A 45 -44.79 57.77 14.80
N THR A 46 -44.88 58.96 14.21
CA THR A 46 -43.72 59.78 13.82
C THR A 46 -42.91 60.24 15.04
N ALA A 47 -43.57 60.61 16.14
CA ALA A 47 -42.92 60.99 17.39
C ALA A 47 -42.23 59.82 18.11
N ARG A 48 -42.72 58.57 17.93
CA ARG A 48 -42.13 57.38 18.53
C ARG A 48 -40.85 56.91 17.86
N MET A 49 -40.67 57.18 16.56
CA MET A 49 -39.51 56.71 15.78
C MET A 49 -39.04 57.75 14.74
N PRO A 50 -38.50 58.90 15.18
CA PRO A 50 -38.16 60.01 14.27
C PRO A 50 -37.10 59.65 13.22
N GLU A 51 -36.09 58.85 13.58
CA GLU A 51 -35.05 58.40 12.62
C GLU A 51 -35.59 57.46 11.54
N ALA A 52 -36.54 56.59 11.88
CA ALA A 52 -37.14 55.67 10.91
C ALA A 52 -38.04 56.40 9.91
N VAL A 53 -38.72 57.48 10.33
CA VAL A 53 -39.55 58.30 9.44
C VAL A 53 -38.69 59.18 8.52
N ALA A 54 -37.59 59.73 9.03
CA ALA A 54 -36.62 60.46 8.19
C ALA A 54 -36.01 59.53 7.13
N GLY A 55 -35.51 58.35 7.53
CA GLY A 55 -34.97 57.37 6.59
C GLY A 55 -36.01 56.84 5.59
N ALA A 56 -37.27 56.71 5.99
CA ALA A 56 -38.36 56.33 5.08
C ALA A 56 -38.72 57.45 4.09
N ALA A 57 -38.64 58.72 4.50
CA ALA A 57 -38.87 59.87 3.62
C ALA A 57 -37.76 59.99 2.56
N ASP A 58 -36.50 59.77 2.96
CA ASP A 58 -35.35 59.76 2.03
C ASP A 58 -35.46 58.61 1.02
N LEU A 59 -35.78 57.39 1.49
CA LEU A 59 -36.02 56.23 0.61
C LEU A 59 -37.22 56.41 -0.31
N PHE A 60 -38.25 57.14 0.13
CA PHE A 60 -39.41 57.46 -0.69
C PHE A 60 -39.07 58.50 -1.75
N ALA A 61 -38.30 59.54 -1.41
CA ALA A 61 -37.81 60.54 -2.37
C ALA A 61 -36.89 59.92 -3.44
N GLU A 62 -36.02 58.99 -3.05
CA GLU A 62 -35.12 58.25 -3.94
C GLU A 62 -35.91 57.33 -4.89
N ARG A 63 -37.00 56.70 -4.41
CA ARG A 63 -37.88 55.84 -5.23
C ARG A 63 -38.95 56.59 -6.03
N ALA A 64 -39.30 57.82 -5.63
CA ALA A 64 -40.26 58.68 -6.33
C ALA A 64 -39.61 59.47 -7.47
N ALA A 65 -38.27 59.51 -7.55
CA ALA A 65 -37.56 59.93 -8.74
C ALA A 65 -37.94 59.00 -9.91
N PRO A 66 -38.24 59.51 -11.12
CA PRO A 66 -38.55 58.66 -12.25
C PRO A 66 -37.36 57.71 -12.49
N PRO A 67 -37.58 56.39 -12.64
CA PRO A 67 -36.48 55.48 -12.92
C PRO A 67 -35.78 55.97 -14.18
N ASP A 68 -34.44 56.07 -14.16
CA ASP A 68 -33.67 56.32 -15.38
C ASP A 68 -33.80 55.10 -16.28
N LEU A 69 -34.93 55.03 -17.00
CA LEU A 69 -35.24 53.99 -17.96
C LEU A 69 -34.15 53.89 -19.03
N ALA A 70 -33.44 54.99 -19.31
CA ALA A 70 -32.33 54.97 -20.24
C ALA A 70 -31.10 54.26 -19.64
N GLU A 71 -30.82 54.41 -18.35
CA GLU A 71 -29.76 53.63 -17.67
C GLU A 71 -30.14 52.15 -17.56
N ALA A 72 -31.39 51.84 -17.21
CA ALA A 72 -31.88 50.46 -17.15
C ALA A 72 -31.82 49.77 -18.54
N ILE A 73 -32.18 50.48 -19.62
CA ILE A 73 -32.06 49.97 -21.00
C ILE A 73 -30.59 49.78 -21.38
N ARG A 74 -29.71 50.75 -21.12
CA ARG A 74 -28.26 50.61 -21.38
C ARG A 74 -27.64 49.44 -20.60
N ASN A 75 -28.07 49.22 -19.36
CA ASN A 75 -27.62 48.11 -18.54
C ASN A 75 -28.16 46.76 -19.06
N ALA A 76 -29.40 46.72 -19.55
CA ALA A 76 -29.97 45.52 -20.18
C ALA A 76 -29.30 45.19 -21.52
N GLU A 77 -29.05 46.19 -22.37
CA GLU A 77 -28.36 46.04 -23.66
C GLU A 77 -26.91 45.59 -23.48
N SER A 78 -26.16 46.23 -22.57
CA SER A 78 -24.79 45.83 -22.26
C SER A 78 -24.72 44.44 -21.62
N SER A 79 -25.70 44.07 -20.79
CA SER A 79 -25.82 42.70 -20.27
C SER A 79 -26.14 41.71 -21.38
N GLY A 80 -27.04 42.06 -22.31
CA GLY A 80 -27.36 41.24 -23.49
C GLY A 80 -26.15 40.98 -24.36
N GLN A 81 -25.37 42.02 -24.70
CA GLN A 81 -24.13 41.89 -25.46
C GLN A 81 -23.08 41.03 -24.75
N ARG A 82 -22.96 41.14 -23.41
CA ARG A 82 -22.07 40.28 -22.62
C ARG A 82 -22.49 38.82 -22.70
N PHE A 83 -23.78 38.52 -22.54
CA PHE A 83 -24.30 37.15 -22.66
C PHE A 83 -24.12 36.59 -24.07
N GLU A 84 -24.32 37.40 -25.10
CA GLU A 84 -24.11 37.00 -26.50
C GLU A 84 -22.64 36.71 -26.80
N THR A 85 -21.73 37.55 -26.29
CA THR A 85 -20.28 37.34 -26.39
C THR A 85 -19.88 36.06 -25.65
N GLN A 86 -20.42 35.83 -24.44
CA GLN A 86 -20.15 34.62 -23.67
C GLN A 86 -20.68 33.37 -24.36
N ALA A 87 -21.90 33.40 -24.89
CA ALA A 87 -22.50 32.29 -25.64
C ALA A 87 -21.68 31.95 -26.89
N THR A 88 -21.20 32.97 -27.61
CA THR A 88 -20.35 32.78 -28.80
C THR A 88 -19.01 32.15 -28.42
N ASN A 89 -18.39 32.61 -27.34
CA ASN A 89 -17.14 32.04 -26.84
C ASN A 89 -17.30 30.58 -26.40
N GLU A 90 -18.36 30.24 -25.68
CA GLU A 90 -18.64 28.85 -25.28
C GLU A 90 -18.96 27.95 -26.49
N LEU A 91 -19.68 28.47 -27.50
CA LEU A 91 -19.94 27.74 -28.74
C LEU A 91 -18.65 27.46 -29.51
N ASN A 92 -17.73 28.43 -29.57
CA ASN A 92 -16.43 28.25 -30.21
C ASN A 92 -15.60 27.17 -29.50
N LYS A 93 -15.56 27.17 -28.16
CA LYS A 93 -14.89 26.11 -27.38
C LYS A 93 -15.48 24.73 -27.65
N LEU A 94 -16.81 24.63 -27.71
CA LEU A 94 -17.52 23.38 -28.00
C LEU A 94 -17.18 22.87 -29.42
N THR A 95 -17.11 23.78 -30.39
CA THR A 95 -16.74 23.48 -31.79
C THR A 95 -15.28 23.00 -31.89
N GLU A 96 -14.36 23.63 -31.17
CA GLU A 96 -12.96 23.23 -31.10
C GLU A 96 -12.78 21.84 -30.46
N ALA A 97 -13.50 21.57 -29.37
CA ALA A 97 -13.52 20.25 -28.72
C ALA A 97 -14.09 19.16 -29.64
N ALA A 98 -15.19 19.45 -30.35
CA ALA A 98 -15.80 18.54 -31.32
C ALA A 98 -14.85 18.24 -32.50
N SER A 99 -14.18 19.26 -33.04
CA SER A 99 -13.16 19.11 -34.08
C SER A 99 -11.97 18.26 -33.61
N SER A 100 -11.50 18.50 -32.38
CA SER A 100 -10.42 17.71 -31.75
C SER A 100 -10.83 16.24 -31.55
N TYR A 101 -12.06 15.98 -31.10
CA TYR A 101 -12.61 14.63 -30.98
C TYR A 101 -12.67 13.93 -32.34
N ASN A 102 -13.22 14.58 -33.35
CA ASN A 102 -13.33 14.05 -34.71
C ASN A 102 -11.97 13.68 -35.30
N THR A 103 -10.97 14.55 -35.08
CA THR A 103 -9.62 14.32 -35.57
C THR A 103 -8.95 13.16 -34.84
N ARG A 104 -9.08 13.08 -33.51
CA ARG A 104 -8.43 12.06 -32.69
C ARG A 104 -9.02 10.67 -32.90
N TYR A 105 -10.34 10.56 -33.02
CA TYR A 105 -11.05 9.29 -33.12
C TYR A 105 -11.57 8.98 -34.54
N GLN A 106 -11.18 9.80 -35.53
CA GLN A 106 -11.66 9.70 -36.92
C GLN A 106 -13.20 9.66 -37.01
N PHE A 107 -13.87 10.39 -36.13
CA PHE A 107 -15.33 10.39 -36.04
C PHE A 107 -15.93 11.26 -37.15
N ALA A 108 -16.92 10.71 -37.86
CA ALA A 108 -17.59 11.36 -38.99
C ALA A 108 -18.66 12.38 -38.53
N GLY A 109 -18.35 13.17 -37.50
CA GLY A 109 -19.19 14.27 -37.03
C GLY A 109 -18.99 15.53 -37.89
N LEU A 110 -20.03 16.35 -38.02
CA LEU A 110 -19.88 17.67 -38.62
C LEU A 110 -19.08 18.57 -37.66
N ALA A 111 -17.85 18.92 -38.03
CA ALA A 111 -16.97 19.73 -37.19
C ALA A 111 -17.51 21.14 -36.90
N GLY A 112 -18.41 21.66 -37.76
CA GLY A 112 -19.04 22.97 -37.60
C GLY A 112 -20.40 22.96 -36.90
N ASP A 113 -20.97 21.79 -36.61
CA ASP A 113 -22.23 21.67 -35.85
C ASP A 113 -22.01 20.83 -34.59
N PRO A 114 -21.67 21.47 -33.46
CA PRO A 114 -21.46 20.76 -32.22
C PRO A 114 -22.79 20.29 -31.56
N ARG A 115 -23.95 20.49 -32.20
CA ARG A 115 -25.25 19.95 -31.78
C ARG A 115 -25.68 18.74 -32.63
N ASP A 116 -24.80 18.20 -33.47
CA ASP A 116 -25.09 17.01 -34.27
C ASP A 116 -25.48 15.82 -33.36
N LEU A 117 -26.62 15.20 -33.68
CA LEU A 117 -27.17 14.04 -32.97
C LEU A 117 -26.21 12.84 -32.95
N ARG A 118 -25.25 12.79 -33.88
CA ARG A 118 -24.22 11.74 -33.92
C ARG A 118 -23.36 11.72 -32.66
N TYR A 119 -23.00 12.88 -32.10
CA TYR A 119 -22.23 12.94 -30.86
C TYR A 119 -23.04 12.40 -29.66
N ALA A 120 -24.34 12.71 -29.60
CA ALA A 120 -25.22 12.20 -28.56
C ALA A 120 -25.41 10.67 -28.67
N GLY A 121 -25.54 10.15 -29.90
CA GLY A 121 -25.62 8.71 -30.14
C GLY A 121 -24.32 7.97 -29.80
N ASP A 122 -23.16 8.57 -30.09
CA ASP A 122 -21.87 8.00 -29.74
C ASP A 122 -21.62 8.03 -28.23
N MET A 123 -21.99 9.12 -27.55
CA MET A 123 -21.98 9.21 -26.09
C MET A 123 -22.83 8.08 -25.47
N GLN A 124 -24.06 7.88 -25.94
CA GLN A 124 -24.91 6.78 -25.47
C GLN A 124 -24.30 5.42 -25.73
N ARG A 125 -23.64 5.21 -26.88
CA ARG A 125 -22.96 3.95 -27.21
C ARG A 125 -21.77 3.70 -26.25
N LEU A 126 -20.95 4.72 -26.01
CA LEU A 126 -19.82 4.67 -25.09
C LEU A 126 -20.30 4.38 -23.67
N GLU A 127 -21.35 5.07 -23.20
CA GLU A 127 -21.95 4.85 -21.88
C GLU A 127 -22.58 3.47 -21.73
N ALA A 128 -23.27 2.98 -22.76
CA ALA A 128 -23.97 1.70 -22.69
C ALA A 128 -23.06 0.48 -22.87
N THR A 129 -21.97 0.60 -23.65
CA THR A 129 -21.19 -0.56 -24.09
C THR A 129 -19.71 -0.47 -23.72
N GLU A 130 -19.02 0.62 -24.07
CA GLU A 130 -17.56 0.69 -23.90
C GLU A 130 -17.14 0.99 -22.46
N LEU A 131 -17.79 1.93 -21.78
CA LEU A 131 -17.48 2.26 -20.38
C LEU A 131 -17.70 1.06 -19.44
N PRO A 132 -18.82 0.32 -19.51
CA PRO A 132 -19.00 -0.88 -18.69
C PRO A 132 -17.95 -1.95 -19.00
N ARG A 133 -17.62 -2.15 -20.28
CA ARG A 133 -16.59 -3.10 -20.69
C ARG A 133 -15.21 -2.71 -20.15
N TYR A 134 -14.81 -1.44 -20.27
CA TYR A 134 -13.53 -0.98 -19.70
C TYR A 134 -13.53 -1.06 -18.18
N SER A 135 -14.65 -0.74 -17.52
CA SER A 135 -14.80 -0.89 -16.08
C SER A 135 -14.63 -2.34 -15.64
N GLU A 136 -15.22 -3.29 -16.38
CA GLU A 136 -15.08 -4.72 -16.12
C GLU A 136 -13.65 -5.19 -16.35
N GLN A 137 -13.02 -4.76 -17.45
CA GLN A 137 -11.61 -5.07 -17.74
C GLN A 137 -10.66 -4.52 -16.67
N ILE A 138 -10.89 -3.30 -16.18
CA ILE A 138 -10.11 -2.70 -15.09
C ILE A 138 -10.33 -3.49 -13.80
N SER A 139 -11.57 -3.84 -13.47
CA SER A 139 -11.89 -4.64 -12.29
C SER A 139 -11.26 -6.03 -12.35
N GLN A 140 -11.24 -6.67 -13.53
CA GLN A 140 -10.61 -7.96 -13.73
C GLN A 140 -9.09 -7.85 -13.59
N ALA A 141 -8.46 -6.89 -14.27
CA ALA A 141 -7.02 -6.66 -14.17
C ALA A 141 -6.59 -6.34 -12.73
N GLN A 142 -7.40 -5.58 -11.99
CA GLN A 142 -7.16 -5.33 -10.57
C GLN A 142 -7.23 -6.62 -9.76
N SER A 143 -8.25 -7.45 -9.96
CA SER A 143 -8.38 -8.73 -9.24
C SER A 143 -7.21 -9.68 -9.54
N GLU A 144 -6.78 -9.76 -10.80
CA GLU A 144 -5.63 -10.57 -11.21
C GLU A 144 -4.33 -10.08 -10.57
N ALA A 145 -4.10 -8.76 -10.56
CA ALA A 145 -2.92 -8.17 -9.91
C ALA A 145 -2.94 -8.36 -8.38
N GLU A 146 -4.12 -8.27 -7.74
CA GLU A 146 -4.29 -8.56 -6.32
C GLU A 146 -3.96 -10.02 -5.98
N GLU A 147 -4.41 -10.96 -6.81
CA GLU A 147 -4.12 -12.38 -6.65
C GLU A 147 -2.63 -12.67 -6.86
N GLU A 148 -2.01 -12.06 -7.87
CA GLU A 148 -0.58 -12.20 -8.12
C GLU A 148 0.25 -11.68 -6.94
N LEU A 149 -0.09 -10.51 -6.39
CA LEU A 149 0.56 -9.94 -5.23
C LEU A 149 0.39 -10.84 -3.99
N ARG A 150 -0.80 -11.40 -3.78
CA ARG A 150 -1.10 -12.31 -2.67
C ARG A 150 -0.24 -13.58 -2.75
N GLU A 151 -0.32 -14.28 -3.88
CA GLU A 151 0.30 -15.61 -4.05
C GLU A 151 1.81 -15.52 -4.30
N HIS A 152 2.23 -14.74 -5.29
CA HIS A 152 3.61 -14.76 -5.76
C HIS A 152 4.56 -13.89 -4.94
N VAL A 153 4.04 -12.90 -4.20
CA VAL A 153 4.87 -12.03 -3.35
C VAL A 153 4.68 -12.40 -1.88
N LEU A 154 3.50 -12.16 -1.29
CA LEU A 154 3.34 -12.28 0.16
C LEU A 154 3.43 -13.73 0.66
N HIS A 155 2.64 -14.64 0.09
CA HIS A 155 2.66 -16.05 0.50
C HIS A 155 3.99 -16.71 0.19
N ARG A 156 4.56 -16.46 -0.99
CA ARG A 156 5.87 -17.00 -1.36
C ARG A 156 6.99 -16.52 -0.45
N LEU A 157 7.07 -15.21 -0.15
CA LEU A 157 8.08 -14.68 0.77
C LEU A 157 7.93 -15.27 2.17
N ARG A 158 6.69 -15.33 2.67
CA ARG A 158 6.38 -15.96 3.96
C ARG A 158 6.83 -17.41 3.98
N GLU A 159 6.50 -18.19 2.96
CA GLU A 159 6.91 -19.58 2.86
C GLU A 159 8.43 -19.73 2.90
N GLN A 160 9.16 -18.91 2.14
CA GLN A 160 10.62 -18.92 2.13
C GLN A 160 11.22 -18.57 3.50
N VAL A 161 10.65 -17.59 4.21
CA VAL A 161 11.06 -17.23 5.58
C VAL A 161 10.80 -18.39 6.55
N ILE A 162 9.64 -19.04 6.48
CA ILE A 162 9.31 -20.20 7.32
C ILE A 162 10.25 -21.37 7.03
N GLN A 163 10.49 -21.68 5.75
CA GLN A 163 11.42 -22.73 5.35
C GLN A 163 12.84 -22.45 5.85
N ALA A 164 13.30 -21.20 5.80
CA ALA A 164 14.61 -20.82 6.34
C ALA A 164 14.70 -21.06 7.86
N ARG A 165 13.65 -20.70 8.61
CA ARG A 165 13.58 -20.94 10.07
C ARG A 165 13.58 -22.43 10.40
N GLN A 166 12.77 -23.23 9.70
CA GLN A 166 12.73 -24.69 9.86
C GLN A 166 14.08 -25.33 9.58
N LYS A 167 14.81 -24.86 8.56
CA LYS A 167 16.17 -25.34 8.27
C LYS A 167 17.14 -25.06 9.40
N LEU A 168 17.09 -23.86 9.99
CA LEU A 168 17.92 -23.52 11.16
C LEU A 168 17.54 -24.35 12.39
N GLU A 169 16.25 -24.60 12.61
CA GLU A 169 15.79 -25.45 13.70
C GLU A 169 16.28 -26.89 13.53
N TRP A 170 16.24 -27.43 12.31
CA TRP A 170 16.79 -28.75 12.00
C TRP A 170 18.32 -28.83 12.22
N ILE A 171 19.06 -27.78 11.82
CA ILE A 171 20.50 -27.70 12.13
C ILE A 171 20.71 -27.65 13.65
N ASN A 172 19.93 -26.86 14.38
CA ASN A 172 20.00 -26.78 15.83
C ASN A 172 19.70 -28.12 16.51
N ASP A 173 18.77 -28.91 15.98
CA ASP A 173 18.47 -30.25 16.48
C ASP A 173 19.66 -31.20 16.32
N ALA A 174 20.37 -31.14 15.19
CA ALA A 174 21.61 -31.88 14.98
C ALA A 174 22.72 -31.43 15.96
N LEU A 175 22.83 -30.12 16.20
CA LEU A 175 23.82 -29.55 17.12
C LEU A 175 23.55 -29.88 18.60
N ARG A 176 22.30 -30.13 19.00
CA ARG A 176 21.97 -30.45 20.41
C ARG A 176 22.68 -31.71 20.92
N GLN A 177 22.96 -32.67 20.04
CA GLN A 177 23.60 -33.93 20.40
C GLN A 177 25.14 -33.82 20.44
N LEU A 178 25.70 -32.74 19.90
CA LEU A 178 27.13 -32.53 19.77
C LEU A 178 27.64 -31.55 20.82
N THR A 179 28.79 -31.87 21.41
CA THR A 179 29.52 -30.97 22.30
C THR A 179 30.92 -30.77 21.75
N PHE A 180 31.35 -29.52 21.68
CA PHE A 180 32.63 -29.14 21.12
C PHE A 180 33.53 -28.71 22.26
N HIS A 181 34.34 -29.64 22.79
CA HIS A 181 35.16 -29.41 23.97
C HIS A 181 34.34 -28.88 25.18
N GLY A 182 33.15 -29.45 25.39
CA GLY A 182 32.21 -29.05 26.46
C GLY A 182 31.35 -27.82 26.16
N GLU A 183 31.58 -27.11 25.05
CA GLU A 183 30.75 -26.00 24.61
C GLU A 183 29.60 -26.47 23.70
N ARG A 184 28.48 -25.75 23.73
CA ARG A 184 27.33 -25.98 22.83
C ARG A 184 27.09 -24.76 21.97
N TYR A 185 26.76 -24.99 20.70
CA TYR A 185 26.46 -23.95 19.74
C TYR A 185 24.99 -23.99 19.35
N HIS A 186 24.39 -22.81 19.21
CA HIS A 186 23.01 -22.65 18.79
C HIS A 186 22.88 -21.50 17.78
N PHE A 187 22.32 -21.79 16.61
CA PHE A 187 21.97 -20.76 15.65
C PHE A 187 20.74 -20.01 16.12
N ARG A 188 20.91 -18.71 16.31
CA ARG A 188 19.83 -17.79 16.65
C ARG A 188 19.43 -16.99 15.41
N TYR A 189 18.13 -16.79 15.26
CA TYR A 189 17.57 -15.92 14.25
C TYR A 189 16.69 -14.85 14.91
N GLN A 190 16.69 -13.64 14.36
CA GLN A 190 15.81 -12.55 14.76
C GLN A 190 15.38 -11.74 13.54
N PRO A 191 14.21 -11.09 13.54
CA PRO A 191 13.84 -10.15 12.48
C PRO A 191 14.89 -9.02 12.39
N ALA A 192 15.37 -8.75 11.19
CA ALA A 192 16.31 -7.67 10.96
C ALA A 192 15.65 -6.32 11.27
N GLU A 193 16.37 -5.42 11.96
CA GLU A 193 15.78 -4.17 12.51
C GLU A 193 15.36 -3.19 11.41
N ASP A 194 16.10 -3.18 10.30
CA ASP A 194 15.89 -2.32 9.14
C ASP A 194 14.63 -2.68 8.32
N VAL A 195 14.16 -3.93 8.41
CA VAL A 195 13.01 -4.43 7.65
C VAL A 195 11.95 -5.07 8.55
N ARG A 196 11.95 -4.75 9.85
CA ARG A 196 11.04 -5.35 10.83
C ARG A 196 9.57 -5.15 10.48
N GLU A 197 9.19 -3.96 10.04
CA GLU A 197 7.80 -3.67 9.66
C GLU A 197 7.34 -4.53 8.48
N TYR A 198 8.21 -4.72 7.47
CA TYR A 198 7.93 -5.60 6.34
C TYR A 198 7.95 -7.09 6.73
N TYR A 199 8.81 -7.48 7.68
CA TYR A 199 8.79 -8.84 8.23
C TYR A 199 7.46 -9.13 8.92
N ASP A 200 6.96 -8.21 9.75
CA ASP A 200 5.69 -8.35 10.45
C ASP A 200 4.53 -8.43 9.45
N LEU A 201 4.54 -7.60 8.40
CA LEU A 201 3.60 -7.68 7.27
C LEU A 201 3.58 -9.08 6.62
N ILE A 202 4.76 -9.62 6.27
CA ILE A 202 4.89 -10.93 5.63
C ILE A 202 4.49 -12.05 6.59
N ASN A 203 4.84 -11.95 7.87
CA ASN A 203 4.48 -12.95 8.87
C ASN A 203 2.98 -12.93 9.21
N ASP A 204 2.30 -11.80 9.06
CA ASP A 204 0.86 -11.68 9.26
C ASP A 204 0.05 -12.04 8.02
N SER A 205 0.68 -12.27 6.87
CA SER A 205 0.02 -12.67 5.61
C SER A 205 -0.79 -13.97 5.70
N GLN A 206 -0.68 -14.77 6.78
CA GLN A 206 -1.60 -15.88 7.06
C GLN A 206 -3.05 -15.46 7.29
N LEU A 207 -3.25 -14.20 7.70
CA LEU A 207 -4.58 -13.65 7.95
C LEU A 207 -5.28 -13.25 6.65
N LEU A 208 -4.58 -13.33 5.52
CA LEU A 208 -5.17 -13.15 4.19
C LEU A 208 -6.13 -14.31 3.91
N GLY A 209 -7.42 -14.02 4.01
CA GLY A 209 -8.47 -14.89 3.49
C GLY A 209 -8.62 -14.77 1.97
N SER A 210 -9.60 -15.48 1.41
CA SER A 210 -9.90 -15.47 -0.03
C SER A 210 -10.64 -14.21 -0.52
N GLY A 211 -10.76 -13.16 0.31
CA GLY A 211 -11.47 -11.92 -0.04
C GLY A 211 -10.58 -10.89 -0.75
N PRO A 212 -11.14 -9.73 -1.15
CA PRO A 212 -10.39 -8.64 -1.78
C PRO A 212 -9.27 -8.16 -0.87
N LEU A 213 -8.05 -8.01 -1.41
CA LEU A 213 -6.85 -7.77 -0.62
C LEU A 213 -6.94 -6.42 0.12
N PHE A 214 -7.33 -5.36 -0.60
CA PHE A 214 -7.42 -4.01 -0.05
C PHE A 214 -8.64 -3.77 0.85
N ALA A 215 -9.59 -4.70 0.90
CA ALA A 215 -10.72 -4.66 1.82
C ALA A 215 -10.49 -5.52 3.09
N SER A 216 -9.39 -6.28 3.13
CA SER A 216 -9.11 -7.20 4.23
C SER A 216 -8.71 -6.48 5.53
N ASP A 217 -9.03 -7.09 6.67
CA ASP A 217 -8.58 -6.62 7.99
C ASP A 217 -7.04 -6.57 8.08
N PHE A 218 -6.37 -7.48 7.36
CA PHE A 218 -4.91 -7.49 7.21
C PHE A 218 -4.41 -6.19 6.60
N TYR A 219 -4.98 -5.77 5.45
CA TYR A 219 -4.59 -4.53 4.79
C TYR A 219 -4.88 -3.32 5.67
N GLN A 220 -6.04 -3.27 6.34
CA GLN A 220 -6.37 -2.14 7.22
C GLN A 220 -5.41 -2.02 8.40
N ARG A 221 -4.96 -3.14 8.97
CA ARG A 221 -4.00 -3.16 10.08
C ARG A 221 -2.61 -2.70 9.65
N HIS A 222 -2.16 -3.09 8.47
CA HIS A 222 -0.82 -2.84 7.96
C HIS A 222 -0.75 -1.79 6.85
N LYS A 223 -1.81 -1.00 6.68
CA LYS A 223 -1.99 -0.05 5.58
C LYS A 223 -0.76 0.79 5.24
N PRO A 224 -0.14 1.54 6.19
CA PRO A 224 0.99 2.40 5.84
C PRO A 224 2.19 1.61 5.33
N THR A 225 2.52 0.51 5.98
CA THR A 225 3.65 -0.36 5.62
C THR A 225 3.39 -1.10 4.31
N PHE A 226 2.16 -1.57 4.09
CA PHE A 226 1.76 -2.23 2.85
C PHE A 226 1.81 -1.25 1.66
N ASP A 227 1.24 -0.04 1.81
CA ASP A 227 1.21 0.95 0.73
C ASP A 227 2.64 1.35 0.34
N GLN A 228 3.53 1.50 1.32
CA GLN A 228 4.95 1.75 1.07
C GLN A 228 5.63 0.56 0.37
N PHE A 229 5.40 -0.67 0.84
CA PHE A 229 5.94 -1.88 0.24
C PHE A 229 5.48 -2.03 -1.22
N TYR A 230 4.17 -1.86 -1.46
CA TYR A 230 3.56 -1.95 -2.78
C TYR A 230 4.10 -0.87 -3.71
N ALA A 231 4.19 0.38 -3.26
CA ALA A 231 4.75 1.47 -4.06
C ALA A 231 6.22 1.23 -4.41
N GLN A 232 7.01 0.68 -3.50
CA GLN A 232 8.41 0.33 -3.77
C GLN A 232 8.55 -0.86 -4.72
N LEU A 233 7.61 -1.81 -4.68
CA LEU A 233 7.61 -2.99 -5.55
C LEU A 233 7.15 -2.66 -6.99
N THR A 234 6.15 -1.79 -7.16
CA THR A 234 5.55 -1.48 -8.47
C THR A 234 6.22 -0.31 -9.20
N ARG A 235 7.04 0.48 -8.50
CA ARG A 235 7.78 1.59 -9.11
C ARG A 235 8.77 1.06 -10.14
N THR A 236 8.70 1.59 -11.35
CA THR A 236 9.73 1.36 -12.38
C THR A 236 11.06 1.98 -11.92
N PRO A 237 12.12 1.20 -11.72
CA PRO A 237 13.41 1.74 -11.28
C PRO A 237 14.05 2.56 -12.41
N HIS A 238 14.44 3.79 -12.12
CA HIS A 238 15.15 4.67 -13.05
C HIS A 238 16.65 4.77 -12.74
N THR A 239 17.06 4.26 -11.58
CA THR A 239 18.45 4.23 -11.14
C THR A 239 18.84 2.84 -10.62
N ASP A 240 20.13 2.50 -10.69
CA ASP A 240 20.67 1.26 -10.13
C ASP A 240 20.39 1.11 -8.62
N ALA A 241 20.34 2.22 -7.90
CA ALA A 241 20.04 2.24 -6.46
C ALA A 241 18.61 1.78 -6.18
N GLU A 242 17.63 2.27 -6.95
CA GLU A 242 16.22 1.86 -6.82
C GLU A 242 16.04 0.39 -7.19
N GLN A 243 16.72 -0.09 -8.23
CA GLN A 243 16.66 -1.50 -8.62
C GLN A 243 17.22 -2.42 -7.52
N ARG A 244 18.33 -2.02 -6.86
CA ARG A 244 18.89 -2.79 -5.73
C ARG A 244 17.97 -2.79 -4.52
N GLU A 245 17.25 -1.70 -4.27
CA GLU A 245 16.30 -1.63 -3.16
C GLU A 245 15.07 -2.49 -3.44
N GLN A 246 14.56 -2.50 -4.67
CA GLN A 246 13.49 -3.42 -5.06
C GLN A 246 13.92 -4.88 -4.91
N GLN A 247 15.12 -5.24 -5.38
CA GLN A 247 15.69 -6.59 -5.19
C GLN A 247 15.87 -6.94 -3.72
N ARG A 248 16.21 -5.96 -2.87
CA ARG A 248 16.34 -6.13 -1.43
C ARG A 248 15.02 -6.55 -0.79
N LEU A 249 13.91 -5.95 -1.20
CA LEU A 249 12.58 -6.24 -0.65
C LEU A 249 12.06 -7.63 -1.04
N VAL A 250 12.45 -8.13 -2.22
CA VAL A 250 12.06 -9.46 -2.71
C VAL A 250 12.99 -10.56 -2.18
N ASP A 251 14.15 -10.22 -1.61
CA ASP A 251 15.09 -11.19 -1.06
C ASP A 251 14.76 -11.54 0.40
N TYR A 252 14.06 -12.67 0.60
CA TYR A 252 13.71 -13.19 1.93
C TYR A 252 14.92 -13.30 2.89
N ARG A 253 16.14 -13.47 2.37
CA ARG A 253 17.35 -13.66 3.18
C ARG A 253 17.69 -12.42 4.01
N ARG A 254 17.21 -11.24 3.62
CA ARG A 254 17.45 -9.98 4.32
C ARG A 254 16.47 -9.70 5.46
N TYR A 255 15.40 -10.46 5.55
CA TYR A 255 14.37 -10.30 6.60
C TYR A 255 14.80 -10.88 7.95
N LEU A 256 15.81 -11.73 7.96
CA LEU A 256 16.33 -12.38 9.15
C LEU A 256 17.79 -11.99 9.37
N SER A 257 18.10 -11.61 10.61
CA SER A 257 19.45 -11.49 11.12
C SER A 257 19.81 -12.77 11.88
N TYR A 258 21.02 -13.27 11.63
CA TYR A 258 21.51 -14.53 12.17
C TYR A 258 22.73 -14.27 13.08
N ASP A 259 22.80 -15.00 14.19
CA ASP A 259 23.96 -15.02 15.09
C ASP A 259 24.14 -16.44 15.65
N ILE A 260 25.32 -16.73 16.19
CA ILE A 260 25.59 -18.00 16.86
C ILE A 260 25.77 -17.74 18.35
N GLU A 261 24.94 -18.37 19.16
CA GLU A 261 25.07 -18.37 20.60
C GLU A 261 25.94 -19.56 21.03
N ILE A 262 26.89 -19.27 21.91
CA ILE A 262 27.86 -20.21 22.44
C ILE A 262 27.58 -20.35 23.93
N THR A 263 27.22 -21.55 24.37
CA THR A 263 27.10 -21.88 25.78
C THR A 263 28.40 -22.52 26.23
N HIS A 264 29.14 -21.82 27.08
CA HIS A 264 30.41 -22.29 27.63
C HIS A 264 30.19 -23.32 28.74
N THR A 265 31.25 -24.06 29.09
CA THR A 265 31.24 -25.05 30.20
C THR A 265 30.87 -24.44 31.55
N SER A 266 31.11 -23.14 31.74
CA SER A 266 30.72 -22.37 32.94
C SER A 266 29.21 -22.08 33.02
N GLY A 267 28.44 -22.41 31.99
CA GLY A 267 27.01 -22.08 31.86
C GLY A 267 26.75 -20.65 31.37
N GLN A 268 27.79 -19.84 31.13
CA GLN A 268 27.61 -18.52 30.52
C GLN A 268 27.36 -18.64 29.02
N THR A 269 26.48 -17.77 28.52
CA THR A 269 26.15 -17.67 27.09
C THR A 269 26.79 -16.43 26.49
N SER A 270 27.47 -16.60 25.37
CA SER A 270 28.11 -15.52 24.63
C SER A 270 27.66 -15.54 23.17
N ARG A 271 27.77 -14.41 22.47
CA ARG A 271 27.42 -14.31 21.05
C ARG A 271 28.67 -14.27 20.20
N LEU A 272 28.67 -15.01 19.10
CA LEU A 272 29.75 -15.02 18.14
C LEU A 272 30.06 -13.61 17.63
N SER A 273 29.02 -12.84 17.29
CA SER A 273 29.14 -11.43 16.88
C SER A 273 29.93 -10.54 17.85
N ARG A 274 29.93 -10.86 19.15
CA ARG A 274 30.66 -10.12 20.19
C ARG A 274 32.08 -10.64 20.40
N ILE A 275 32.29 -11.94 20.20
CA ILE A 275 33.55 -12.63 20.50
C ILE A 275 34.51 -12.65 19.30
N MET A 276 34.01 -12.62 18.06
CA MET A 276 34.84 -12.70 16.84
C MET A 276 35.93 -11.62 16.74
N GLY A 277 35.83 -10.51 17.49
CA GLY A 277 36.86 -9.47 17.58
C GLY A 277 37.85 -9.61 18.75
N GLN A 278 37.68 -10.57 19.67
CA GLN A 278 38.40 -10.61 20.95
C GLN A 278 39.23 -11.88 21.20
N THR A 279 38.91 -13.03 20.60
CA THR A 279 39.59 -14.31 20.90
C THR A 279 40.51 -14.83 19.80
N SER A 280 41.51 -15.61 20.22
CA SER A 280 42.57 -16.17 19.38
C SER A 280 42.05 -17.22 18.39
N GLY A 281 42.63 -17.27 17.19
CA GLY A 281 42.08 -17.92 15.99
C GLY A 281 41.91 -19.45 15.97
N GLY A 282 41.87 -20.14 17.12
CA GLY A 282 41.50 -21.57 17.23
C GLY A 282 40.05 -21.77 17.67
N GLU A 283 39.59 -21.08 18.72
CA GLU A 283 38.19 -21.11 19.19
C GLU A 283 37.23 -20.55 18.14
N THR A 284 37.70 -19.59 17.34
CA THR A 284 36.95 -18.91 16.28
C THR A 284 36.70 -19.80 15.04
N GLN A 285 37.32 -21.00 14.93
CA GLN A 285 37.15 -21.88 13.77
C GLN A 285 35.94 -22.82 13.86
N THR A 286 35.53 -23.26 15.05
CA THR A 286 34.34 -24.14 15.18
C THR A 286 33.09 -23.48 14.59
N PRO A 287 32.77 -22.20 14.91
CA PRO A 287 31.65 -21.48 14.30
C PRO A 287 31.73 -21.34 12.78
N PHE A 288 32.95 -21.27 12.23
CA PHE A 288 33.16 -21.20 10.79
C PHE A 288 32.73 -22.51 10.10
N TYR A 289 33.18 -23.67 10.60
CA TYR A 289 32.76 -24.96 10.05
C TYR A 289 31.27 -25.25 10.27
N LEU A 290 30.70 -24.82 11.40
CA LEU A 290 29.26 -24.86 11.66
C LEU A 290 28.48 -24.07 10.60
N THR A 291 28.96 -22.88 10.26
CA THR A 291 28.33 -22.03 9.23
C THR A 291 28.44 -22.65 7.84
N ILE A 292 29.56 -23.29 7.53
CA ILE A 292 29.74 -24.03 6.26
C ILE A 292 28.77 -25.21 6.19
N ALA A 293 28.66 -26.00 7.25
CA ALA A 293 27.72 -27.11 7.33
C ALA A 293 26.28 -26.63 7.10
N ALA A 294 25.86 -25.55 7.79
CA ALA A 294 24.57 -24.92 7.61
C ALA A 294 24.33 -24.45 6.16
N SER A 295 25.35 -23.86 5.52
CA SER A 295 25.28 -23.41 4.13
C SER A 295 25.05 -24.58 3.16
N PHE A 296 25.74 -25.70 3.37
CA PHE A 296 25.56 -26.89 2.54
C PHE A 296 24.20 -27.57 2.75
N VAL A 297 23.69 -27.59 3.99
CA VAL A 297 22.33 -28.05 4.28
C VAL A 297 21.30 -27.26 3.47
N GLN A 298 21.45 -25.93 3.43
CA GLN A 298 20.57 -25.07 2.66
C GLN A 298 20.72 -25.28 1.15
N LEU A 299 21.96 -25.38 0.66
CA LEU A 299 22.28 -25.49 -0.77
C LEU A 299 21.83 -26.83 -1.36
N TYR A 300 22.14 -27.93 -0.66
CA TYR A 300 21.76 -29.29 -1.10
C TYR A 300 20.35 -29.69 -0.71
N ARG A 301 19.59 -28.78 -0.06
CA ARG A 301 18.19 -29.01 0.36
C ARG A 301 18.07 -30.30 1.16
N ILE A 302 18.99 -30.49 2.11
CA ILE A 302 19.08 -31.69 2.93
C ILE A 302 17.88 -31.72 3.87
N GLY A 303 17.17 -32.86 3.92
CA GLY A 303 15.98 -33.03 4.76
C GLY A 303 14.65 -32.63 4.11
N GLU A 304 14.64 -32.14 2.86
CA GLU A 304 13.40 -31.87 2.12
C GLU A 304 12.79 -33.17 1.54
N ARG A 305 11.50 -33.43 1.84
CA ARG A 305 10.77 -34.68 1.49
C ARG A 305 10.77 -35.05 0.01
N ASN A 306 10.90 -34.06 -0.89
CA ASN A 306 10.84 -34.25 -2.35
C ASN A 306 12.15 -33.90 -3.06
N SER A 307 13.27 -33.82 -2.33
CA SER A 307 14.56 -33.46 -2.92
C SER A 307 15.15 -34.65 -3.68
N ARG A 308 15.63 -34.41 -4.91
CA ARG A 308 16.39 -35.41 -5.67
C ARG A 308 17.68 -35.76 -4.90
N PRO A 309 18.17 -37.00 -4.98
CA PRO A 309 19.45 -37.34 -4.38
C PRO A 309 20.56 -36.41 -4.91
N THR A 310 21.25 -35.74 -3.98
CA THR A 310 22.31 -34.77 -4.29
C THR A 310 23.68 -35.38 -3.98
N ILE A 311 24.67 -35.10 -4.82
CA ILE A 311 26.07 -35.43 -4.54
C ILE A 311 26.61 -34.33 -3.61
N ARG A 312 26.69 -34.66 -2.32
CA ARG A 312 26.97 -33.72 -1.22
C ARG A 312 28.47 -33.64 -0.90
N LEU A 313 29.28 -33.19 -1.85
CA LEU A 313 30.73 -33.17 -1.71
C LEU A 313 31.22 -31.84 -1.12
N VAL A 314 32.12 -31.93 -0.14
CA VAL A 314 32.80 -30.78 0.49
C VAL A 314 34.31 -31.01 0.42
N ALA A 315 35.04 -30.08 -0.17
CA ALA A 315 36.49 -30.13 -0.27
C ALA A 315 37.12 -29.04 0.60
N PHE A 316 38.09 -29.41 1.43
CA PHE A 316 38.85 -28.50 2.26
C PHE A 316 40.35 -28.65 2.04
N ASP A 317 41.02 -27.52 1.80
CA ASP A 317 42.48 -27.45 1.83
C ASP A 317 42.95 -27.02 3.22
N GLU A 318 43.92 -27.74 3.79
CA GLU A 318 44.46 -27.51 5.13
C GLU A 318 43.42 -27.29 6.25
N ALA A 319 42.31 -28.02 6.18
CA ALA A 319 41.26 -27.90 7.19
C ALA A 319 41.71 -28.37 8.57
N PHE A 320 40.99 -27.89 9.58
CA PHE A 320 41.15 -28.31 10.97
C PHE A 320 42.51 -27.92 11.59
N SER A 321 43.25 -27.04 10.93
CA SER A 321 44.63 -26.73 11.30
C SER A 321 44.80 -26.06 12.66
N LYS A 322 43.78 -25.35 13.15
CA LYS A 322 43.81 -24.67 14.45
C LYS A 322 42.73 -25.18 15.42
N MET A 323 42.19 -26.37 15.16
CA MET A 323 41.17 -27.01 16.01
C MET A 323 41.80 -28.14 16.82
N ASP A 324 41.30 -28.35 18.04
CA ASP A 324 41.65 -29.49 18.87
C ASP A 324 40.95 -30.78 18.38
N GLN A 325 41.42 -31.94 18.87
CA GLN A 325 40.91 -33.25 18.47
C GLN A 325 39.40 -33.41 18.69
N ASP A 326 38.89 -32.96 19.84
CA ASP A 326 37.47 -33.10 20.20
C ASP A 326 36.58 -32.29 19.25
N ARG A 327 36.98 -31.06 18.92
CA ARG A 327 36.25 -30.18 18.00
C ARG A 327 36.28 -30.75 16.58
N ILE A 328 37.42 -31.28 16.14
CA ILE A 328 37.54 -31.94 14.83
C ILE A 328 36.56 -33.13 14.74
N GLY A 329 36.56 -34.00 15.74
CA GLY A 329 35.66 -35.14 15.81
C GLY A 329 34.19 -34.73 15.75
N ALA A 330 33.77 -33.78 16.59
CA ALA A 330 32.40 -33.28 16.61
C ALA A 330 31.98 -32.60 15.29
N THR A 331 32.89 -31.87 14.62
CA THR A 331 32.61 -31.28 13.31
C THR A 331 32.47 -32.34 12.22
N LEU A 332 33.30 -33.39 12.22
CA LEU A 332 33.16 -34.51 11.28
C LEU A 332 31.85 -35.28 11.52
N ASP A 333 31.47 -35.51 12.78
CA ASP A 333 30.22 -36.16 13.13
C ASP A 333 29.00 -35.35 12.64
N LEU A 334 29.04 -34.01 12.76
CA LEU A 334 28.03 -33.12 12.19
C LEU A 334 27.92 -33.28 10.67
N PHE A 335 29.05 -33.25 9.96
CA PHE A 335 29.06 -33.40 8.50
C PHE A 335 28.52 -34.78 8.07
N GLN A 336 28.86 -35.84 8.81
CA GLN A 336 28.34 -37.18 8.58
C GLN A 336 26.83 -37.28 8.83
N GLN A 337 26.32 -36.64 9.89
CA GLN A 337 24.88 -36.59 10.19
C GLN A 337 24.07 -35.92 9.07
N PHE A 338 24.67 -34.95 8.36
CA PHE A 338 24.09 -34.32 7.17
C PHE A 338 24.32 -35.12 5.87
N GLY A 339 25.07 -36.23 5.93
CA GLY A 339 25.42 -37.04 4.76
C GLY A 339 26.35 -36.31 3.79
N LEU A 340 27.20 -35.41 4.30
CA LEU A 340 28.20 -34.70 3.52
C LEU A 340 29.46 -35.58 3.37
N GLN A 341 29.99 -35.65 2.16
CA GLN A 341 31.21 -36.37 1.83
C GLN A 341 32.38 -35.38 1.84
N ILE A 342 33.34 -35.58 2.74
CA ILE A 342 34.46 -34.66 2.91
C ILE A 342 35.70 -35.20 2.19
N ILE A 343 36.34 -34.32 1.41
CA ILE A 343 37.71 -34.49 0.93
C ILE A 343 38.56 -33.43 1.62
N THR A 344 39.63 -33.85 2.29
CA THR A 344 40.53 -32.89 2.93
C THR A 344 41.99 -33.26 2.73
N ALA A 345 42.82 -32.24 2.49
CA ALA A 345 44.28 -32.36 2.49
C ALA A 345 44.81 -31.83 3.82
N THR A 346 45.61 -32.63 4.52
CA THR A 346 46.19 -32.27 5.82
C THR A 346 47.63 -32.76 5.91
N PRO A 347 48.52 -32.03 6.62
CA PRO A 347 49.83 -32.55 7.00
C PRO A 347 49.72 -33.84 7.82
N LEU A 348 50.74 -34.70 7.72
CA LEU A 348 50.78 -36.01 8.38
C LEU A 348 50.64 -35.92 9.90
N GLU A 349 51.17 -34.86 10.51
CA GLU A 349 51.12 -34.59 11.96
C GLU A 349 49.70 -34.49 12.52
N ARG A 350 48.70 -34.17 11.69
CA ARG A 350 47.29 -34.05 12.09
C ARG A 350 46.43 -35.23 11.65
N CYS A 351 47.00 -36.18 10.91
CA CYS A 351 46.28 -37.36 10.47
C CYS A 351 45.79 -38.21 11.66
N GLU A 352 46.50 -38.24 12.79
CA GLU A 352 46.12 -39.03 13.96
C GLU A 352 44.69 -38.71 14.46
N TYR A 353 44.26 -37.45 14.36
CA TYR A 353 42.94 -37.01 14.81
C TYR A 353 41.83 -37.26 13.78
N LEU A 354 42.18 -37.30 12.50
CA LEU A 354 41.25 -37.39 11.38
C LEU A 354 41.02 -38.84 10.91
N VAL A 355 42.09 -39.65 10.90
CA VAL A 355 42.08 -41.05 10.44
C VAL A 355 41.01 -41.91 11.13
N PRO A 356 40.72 -41.78 12.44
CA PRO A 356 39.68 -42.58 13.09
C PRO A 356 38.28 -42.38 12.49
N LYS A 357 37.99 -41.20 11.93
CA LYS A 357 36.68 -40.82 11.39
C LYS A 357 36.63 -40.77 9.86
N ILE A 358 37.76 -40.98 9.18
CA ILE A 358 37.86 -40.94 7.71
C ILE A 358 37.98 -42.36 7.15
N CYS A 359 37.16 -42.67 6.13
CA CYS A 359 37.13 -43.99 5.49
C CYS A 359 38.35 -44.27 4.58
N THR A 360 38.81 -43.24 3.86
CA THR A 360 39.87 -43.36 2.85
C THR A 360 40.91 -42.28 3.09
N SER A 361 42.15 -42.68 3.36
CA SER A 361 43.30 -41.79 3.49
C SER A 361 44.29 -42.10 2.38
N LEU A 362 44.82 -41.06 1.73
CA LEU A 362 45.87 -41.20 0.73
C LEU A 362 47.10 -40.48 1.25
N VAL A 363 48.20 -41.21 1.48
CA VAL A 363 49.46 -40.63 1.90
C VAL A 363 50.26 -40.27 0.65
N LEU A 364 50.66 -39.01 0.55
CA LEU A 364 51.42 -38.47 -0.58
C LEU A 364 52.87 -38.29 -0.14
N SER A 365 53.80 -38.91 -0.86
CA SER A 365 55.24 -38.83 -0.60
C SER A 365 55.98 -38.37 -1.85
N THR A 366 56.80 -37.33 -1.74
CA THR A 366 57.65 -36.86 -2.85
C THR A 366 58.92 -37.72 -2.94
N ILE A 367 59.16 -38.36 -4.09
CA ILE A 367 60.36 -39.15 -4.36
C ILE A 367 60.99 -38.63 -5.65
N GLY A 368 62.11 -37.89 -5.54
CA GLY A 368 62.70 -37.19 -6.68
C GLY A 368 61.74 -36.14 -7.25
N ASP A 369 61.50 -36.19 -8.56
CA ASP A 369 60.55 -35.30 -9.27
C ASP A 369 59.12 -35.88 -9.35
N GLY A 370 58.86 -37.03 -8.70
CA GLY A 370 57.57 -37.72 -8.72
C GLY A 370 56.82 -37.65 -7.39
N VAL A 371 55.49 -37.79 -7.46
CA VAL A 371 54.63 -37.97 -6.28
C VAL A 371 54.16 -39.42 -6.23
N TRP A 372 54.48 -40.09 -5.14
CA TRP A 372 54.02 -41.44 -4.83
C TRP A 372 52.76 -41.36 -3.94
N VAL A 373 51.74 -42.17 -4.26
CA VAL A 373 50.45 -42.17 -3.56
C VAL A 373 50.19 -43.53 -2.94
N GLU A 374 50.14 -43.59 -1.61
CA GLU A 374 49.87 -44.81 -0.86
C GLU A 374 48.48 -44.79 -0.25
N PRO A 375 47.58 -45.73 -0.61
CA PRO A 375 46.26 -45.79 -0.01
C PRO A 375 46.31 -46.44 1.37
N TYR A 376 45.83 -45.72 2.38
CA TYR A 376 45.53 -46.23 3.71
C TYR A 376 44.01 -46.30 3.91
N ARG A 377 43.48 -47.50 4.17
CA ARG A 377 42.04 -47.70 4.39
C ARG A 377 41.77 -48.02 5.85
N ASN A 378 41.02 -47.15 6.52
CA ASN A 378 40.52 -47.43 7.86
C ASN A 378 39.15 -48.10 7.76
N TYR A 379 39.11 -49.43 7.93
CA TYR A 379 37.88 -50.21 7.88
C TYR A 379 36.98 -50.04 9.12
N ALA A 380 37.50 -49.54 10.24
CA ALA A 380 36.72 -49.31 11.47
C ALA A 380 35.74 -48.13 11.30
N ALA A 381 36.15 -47.07 10.59
CA ALA A 381 35.31 -45.90 10.30
C ALA A 381 34.07 -46.22 9.42
N ARG A 382 34.04 -47.38 8.75
CA ARG A 382 32.88 -47.84 7.96
C ARG A 382 31.77 -48.48 8.81
N LEU A 383 32.10 -49.00 9.99
CA LEU A 383 31.18 -49.84 10.80
C LEU A 383 30.27 -49.01 11.72
N ASP A 384 30.64 -47.77 12.02
CA ASP A 384 29.83 -46.83 12.84
C ASP A 384 28.83 -46.00 12.00
N GLN A 385 28.60 -46.35 10.73
CA GLN A 385 27.48 -45.77 9.99
C GLN A 385 26.17 -46.27 10.61
N PRO A 386 25.30 -45.41 11.17
CA PRO A 386 23.96 -45.84 11.50
C PRO A 386 23.32 -46.34 10.20
N ALA A 387 22.72 -47.54 10.24
CA ALA A 387 21.94 -48.05 9.13
C ALA A 387 20.98 -46.95 8.65
N PRO A 388 20.80 -46.75 7.32
CA PRO A 388 19.83 -45.78 6.84
C PRO A 388 18.50 -46.07 7.53
N ALA A 389 17.92 -45.04 8.17
CA ALA A 389 16.64 -45.16 8.84
C ALA A 389 15.66 -45.86 7.87
N PRO A 390 14.92 -46.89 8.33
CA PRO A 390 14.05 -47.64 7.45
C PRO A 390 13.09 -46.65 6.79
N GLU A 391 13.02 -46.69 5.46
CA GLU A 391 11.99 -46.00 4.69
C GLU A 391 10.64 -46.36 5.31
N ALA A 392 10.05 -45.41 6.04
CA ALA A 392 8.66 -45.50 6.42
C ALA A 392 7.83 -45.28 5.15
N LEU A 393 7.62 -46.36 4.41
CA LEU A 393 6.45 -46.56 3.55
C LEU A 393 5.39 -47.27 4.42
N PRO A 394 4.09 -46.97 4.30
CA PRO A 394 3.41 -46.33 3.16
C PRO A 394 2.91 -44.89 3.39
#